data_AF-A0A1I5WYV5-F1
#
_entry.id   AF-A0A1I5WYV5-F1
#
_cell.length_a   1.000
_cell.length_b   1.000
_cell.length_c   1.000
_cell.angle_alpha   90.00
_cell.angle_beta   90.00
_cell.angle_gamma   90.00
#
_symmetry.space_group_name_H-M   'P 1'
#
loop_
_entity.id
_entity.type
_entity.pdbx_description
1 polymer ?
#
loop_
_entity_poly.entity_id
_entity_poly.type
_entity_poly.pdbx_seq_one_letter_code
_entity_poly.pdbx_strand_id
1 'polypeptide(L)'
;MKKITFLLLAGCLSCLGSATAQDLAPVVNRSYQVKYMVPNDWQPTRHITDSLTLTHYLSPDRTMHLWVGQLRGTHSGLPPARALQRLLRHLGATHHREHNAIGHGLDYLESTGTCFVQGRELRYEARLAQHHGQMLVMYVYATPEEFNMQAPLLHQLLDSLTPVHHPVLGPRH
;
A
#
# COMPACT_ATOMS: atom_id res chain seq x y z
N MET A 1 18.43 64.26 -17.97
CA MET A 1 18.84 62.94 -17.46
C MET A 1 17.94 62.58 -16.27
N LYS A 2 16.91 61.76 -16.47
CA LYS A 2 15.98 61.33 -15.40
C LYS A 2 16.22 59.84 -15.13
N LYS A 3 16.72 59.51 -13.94
CA LYS A 3 16.86 58.13 -13.45
C LYS A 3 15.48 57.67 -12.97
N ILE A 4 14.93 56.64 -13.61
CA ILE A 4 13.70 55.98 -13.17
C ILE A 4 14.13 54.83 -12.25
N THR A 5 13.77 54.96 -10.97
CA THR A 5 13.85 53.89 -9.97
C THR A 5 12.64 52.99 -10.16
N PHE A 6 12.84 51.76 -10.63
CA PHE A 6 11.82 50.70 -10.59
C PHE A 6 12.20 49.72 -9.48
N LEU A 7 11.44 49.74 -8.40
CA LEU A 7 11.59 48.85 -7.26
C LEU A 7 10.17 48.47 -6.84
N LEU A 8 9.77 47.22 -7.14
CA LEU A 8 8.75 46.39 -6.47
C LEU A 8 8.25 45.31 -7.44
N LEU A 9 8.89 44.14 -7.39
CA LEU A 9 8.23 42.88 -7.72
C LEU A 9 8.36 41.97 -6.48
N ALA A 10 7.51 42.25 -5.48
CA ALA A 10 7.26 41.39 -4.35
C ALA A 10 5.85 40.82 -4.54
N GLY A 11 5.75 39.57 -4.99
CA GLY A 11 4.44 38.98 -5.26
C GLY A 11 4.42 37.65 -6.01
N CYS A 12 5.21 36.66 -5.60
CA CYS A 12 4.92 35.25 -5.85
C CYS A 12 5.20 34.49 -4.54
N LEU A 13 4.31 34.55 -3.55
CA LEU A 13 3.30 33.50 -3.30
C LEU A 13 3.90 32.09 -3.27
N SER A 14 4.70 31.84 -2.24
CA SER A 14 4.37 30.92 -1.14
C SER A 14 3.25 29.89 -1.40
N CYS A 15 3.50 28.88 -2.24
CA CYS A 15 2.73 27.62 -2.24
C CYS A 15 3.64 26.40 -2.50
N LEU A 16 4.89 26.44 -2.05
CA LEU A 16 5.65 25.21 -1.85
C LEU A 16 5.16 24.61 -0.54
N GLY A 17 4.02 23.92 -0.62
CA GLY A 17 3.56 23.04 0.45
C GLY A 17 4.73 22.13 0.82
N SER A 18 5.27 22.33 2.02
CA SER A 18 6.23 21.38 2.57
C SER A 18 5.47 20.07 2.67
N ALA A 19 5.85 19.09 1.84
CA ALA A 19 5.49 17.70 2.08
C ALA A 19 6.05 17.38 3.46
N THR A 20 5.20 17.46 4.47
CA THR A 20 5.57 17.04 5.82
C THR A 20 5.88 15.56 5.68
N ALA A 21 7.14 15.19 5.92
CA ALA A 21 7.55 13.80 5.90
C ALA A 21 6.65 13.06 6.89
N GLN A 22 5.75 12.22 6.37
CA GLN A 22 4.76 11.56 7.19
C GLN A 22 5.46 10.53 8.07
N ASP A 23 5.25 10.62 9.38
CA ASP A 23 5.92 9.75 10.33
C ASP A 23 5.30 8.35 10.29
N LEU A 24 6.15 7.36 10.01
CA LEU A 24 5.74 5.97 9.80
C LEU A 24 6.12 5.11 10.99
N ALA A 25 5.15 4.39 11.56
CA ALA A 25 5.42 3.39 12.57
C ALA A 25 5.52 1.98 11.99
N PRO A 26 6.40 1.14 12.55
CA PRO A 26 6.43 -0.28 12.24
C PRO A 26 5.22 -0.99 12.88
N VAL A 27 4.52 -1.77 12.06
CA VAL A 27 3.49 -2.71 12.48
C VAL A 27 4.03 -4.12 12.32
N VAL A 28 4.00 -4.92 13.38
CA VAL A 28 4.36 -6.34 13.32
C VAL A 28 3.09 -7.17 13.39
N ASN A 29 2.75 -7.84 12.30
CA ASN A 29 1.64 -8.78 12.27
C ASN A 29 2.16 -10.22 12.44
N ARG A 30 2.10 -10.71 13.68
CA ARG A 30 2.55 -12.07 14.01
C ARG A 30 1.69 -13.18 13.40
N SER A 31 0.42 -12.90 13.08
CA SER A 31 -0.45 -13.89 12.43
C SER A 31 -0.04 -14.15 10.99
N TYR A 32 0.45 -13.12 10.31
CA TYR A 32 0.89 -13.17 8.91
C TYR A 32 2.42 -13.38 8.80
N GLN A 33 3.13 -13.32 9.93
CA GLN A 33 4.60 -13.36 10.02
C GLN A 33 5.28 -12.29 9.16
N VAL A 34 4.69 -11.09 9.09
CA VAL A 34 5.27 -9.94 8.38
C VAL A 34 5.31 -8.70 9.25
N LYS A 35 6.22 -7.79 8.92
CA LYS A 35 6.24 -6.41 9.41
C LYS A 35 6.12 -5.47 8.21
N TYR A 36 5.51 -4.32 8.43
CA TYR A 36 5.33 -3.25 7.44
C TYR A 36 5.22 -1.91 8.16
N MET A 37 5.22 -0.82 7.42
CA MET A 37 5.13 0.53 7.93
C MET A 37 3.77 1.14 7.57
N VAL A 38 3.23 1.95 8.48
CA VAL A 38 1.97 2.69 8.29
C VAL A 38 2.11 4.06 8.94
N PRO A 39 1.50 5.13 8.40
CA PRO A 39 1.45 6.41 9.11
C PRO A 39 0.81 6.29 10.49
N ASN A 40 1.39 6.98 11.46
CA ASN A 40 0.97 6.92 12.87
C ASN A 40 -0.49 7.35 13.12
N ASP A 41 -1.04 8.17 12.23
CA ASP A 41 -2.37 8.75 12.31
C ASP A 41 -3.44 7.92 11.57
N TRP A 42 -3.06 6.83 10.88
CA TRP A 42 -4.02 5.98 10.18
C TRP A 42 -4.67 4.97 11.11
N GLN A 43 -6.00 4.88 11.05
CA GLN A 43 -6.77 4.05 11.97
C GLN A 43 -6.95 2.62 11.42
N PRO A 44 -6.54 1.57 12.17
CA PRO A 44 -6.75 0.19 11.76
C PRO A 44 -8.18 -0.29 12.03
N THR A 45 -8.79 -0.93 11.04
CA THR A 45 -10.03 -1.72 11.18
C THR A 45 -9.77 -3.14 10.72
N ARG A 46 -10.15 -4.14 11.52
CA ARG A 46 -9.93 -5.55 11.18
C ARG A 46 -11.16 -6.14 10.50
N HIS A 47 -10.94 -6.82 9.39
CA HIS A 47 -11.97 -7.54 8.63
C HIS A 47 -11.62 -9.03 8.59
N ILE A 48 -12.57 -9.85 9.02
CA ILE A 48 -12.41 -11.30 9.06
C ILE A 48 -13.61 -11.94 8.39
N THR A 49 -13.34 -12.80 7.42
CA THR A 49 -14.34 -13.69 6.81
C THR A 49 -13.77 -15.11 6.76
N ASP A 50 -14.56 -16.04 6.23
CA ASP A 50 -14.11 -17.42 6.00
C ASP A 50 -12.99 -17.50 4.97
N SER A 51 -12.92 -16.53 4.06
CA SER A 51 -11.99 -16.52 2.93
C SER A 51 -10.76 -15.63 3.13
N LEU A 52 -10.79 -14.68 4.07
CA LEU A 52 -9.69 -13.73 4.28
C LEU A 52 -9.66 -13.17 5.71
N THR A 53 -8.47 -12.72 6.13
CA THR A 53 -8.31 -11.78 7.23
C THR A 53 -7.50 -10.61 6.70
N LEU A 54 -8.06 -9.40 6.80
CA LEU A 54 -7.44 -8.15 6.38
C LEU A 54 -7.42 -7.15 7.54
N THR A 55 -6.41 -6.31 7.57
CA THR A 55 -6.41 -5.05 8.32
C THR A 55 -6.49 -3.92 7.31
N HIS A 56 -7.51 -3.09 7.44
CA HIS A 56 -7.72 -1.87 6.67
C HIS A 56 -7.18 -0.69 7.47
N TYR A 57 -6.38 0.15 6.84
CA TYR A 57 -5.96 1.45 7.36
C TYR A 57 -6.51 2.55 6.47
N LEU A 58 -7.04 3.59 7.10
CA LEU A 58 -7.64 4.73 6.43
C LEU A 58 -6.91 6.01 6.86
N SER A 59 -6.54 6.84 5.89
CA SER A 59 -5.99 8.16 6.16
C SER A 59 -7.01 9.07 6.88
N PRO A 60 -6.58 10.05 7.69
CA PRO A 60 -7.52 10.91 8.42
C PRO A 60 -8.54 11.65 7.55
N ASP A 61 -8.13 12.05 6.34
CA ASP A 61 -8.95 12.68 5.32
C ASP A 61 -9.77 11.69 4.47
N ARG A 62 -9.58 10.39 4.69
CA ARG A 62 -10.30 9.28 4.03
C ARG A 62 -10.11 9.20 2.52
N THR A 63 -8.98 9.68 2.02
CA THR A 63 -8.64 9.68 0.58
C THR A 63 -7.77 8.49 0.20
N MET A 64 -7.01 7.93 1.15
CA MET A 64 -6.10 6.82 0.94
C MET A 64 -6.45 5.63 1.83
N HIS A 65 -6.36 4.45 1.23
CA HIS A 65 -6.64 3.19 1.89
C HIS A 65 -5.44 2.27 1.74
N LEU A 66 -5.04 1.62 2.83
CA LEU A 66 -4.10 0.50 2.81
C LEU A 66 -4.80 -0.74 3.36
N TRP A 67 -4.66 -1.85 2.67
CA TRP A 67 -5.16 -3.14 3.08
C TRP A 67 -4.00 -4.12 3.17
N VAL A 68 -3.87 -4.82 4.29
CA VAL A 68 -2.84 -5.83 4.51
C VAL A 68 -3.47 -7.07 5.11
N GLY A 69 -3.22 -8.24 4.54
CA GLY A 69 -3.68 -9.48 5.13
C GLY A 69 -3.36 -10.73 4.37
N GLN A 70 -4.18 -11.76 4.59
CA GLN A 70 -3.98 -13.07 4.00
C GLN A 70 -5.30 -13.75 3.63
N LEU A 71 -5.23 -14.64 2.64
CA LEU A 71 -6.32 -15.55 2.34
C LEU A 71 -6.42 -16.65 3.40
N ARG A 72 -7.63 -17.20 3.57
CA ARG A 72 -7.96 -18.18 4.60
C ARG A 72 -8.78 -19.35 4.06
N GLY A 73 -8.87 -20.39 4.87
CA GLY A 73 -9.66 -21.57 4.60
C GLY A 73 -9.24 -22.22 3.29
N THR A 74 -10.21 -22.51 2.44
CA THR A 74 -9.99 -23.11 1.12
C THR A 74 -9.22 -22.22 0.15
N HIS A 75 -9.00 -20.94 0.49
CA HIS A 75 -8.29 -19.98 -0.35
C HIS A 75 -6.84 -19.71 0.08
N SER A 76 -6.39 -20.23 1.24
CA SER A 76 -5.05 -19.92 1.76
C SER A 76 -3.92 -20.32 0.82
N GLY A 77 -4.09 -21.41 0.08
CA GLY A 77 -3.11 -21.96 -0.86
C GLY A 77 -3.34 -21.59 -2.32
N LEU A 78 -4.19 -20.59 -2.63
CA LEU A 78 -4.34 -20.14 -4.01
C LEU A 78 -2.99 -19.65 -4.55
N PRO A 79 -2.65 -19.92 -5.82
CA PRO A 79 -1.47 -19.31 -6.45
C PRO A 79 -1.69 -17.80 -6.63
N PRO A 80 -0.61 -16.97 -6.66
CA PRO A 80 -0.71 -15.52 -6.72
C PRO A 80 -1.64 -15.00 -7.84
N ALA A 81 -1.53 -15.55 -9.04
CA ALA A 81 -2.38 -15.15 -10.18
C ALA A 81 -3.88 -15.36 -9.92
N ARG A 82 -4.27 -16.45 -9.25
CA ARG A 82 -5.69 -16.70 -8.92
C ARG A 82 -6.17 -15.81 -7.79
N ALA A 83 -5.30 -15.53 -6.81
CA ALA A 83 -5.59 -14.58 -5.75
C ALA A 83 -5.76 -13.16 -6.31
N LEU A 84 -4.89 -12.74 -7.23
CA LEU A 84 -4.97 -11.45 -7.90
C LEU A 84 -6.26 -11.32 -8.70
N GLN A 85 -6.60 -12.31 -9.53
CA GLN A 85 -7.88 -12.32 -10.26
C GLN A 85 -9.11 -12.17 -9.33
N ARG A 86 -9.07 -12.73 -8.11
CA ARG A 86 -10.15 -12.53 -7.12
C ARG A 86 -10.15 -11.12 -6.57
N LEU A 87 -8.99 -10.56 -6.24
CA LEU A 87 -8.84 -9.18 -5.79
C LEU A 87 -9.36 -8.20 -6.86
N LEU A 88 -8.93 -8.36 -8.11
CA LEU A 88 -9.36 -7.51 -9.23
C LEU A 88 -10.87 -7.52 -9.42
N ARG A 89 -11.50 -8.71 -9.35
CA ARG A 89 -12.97 -8.82 -9.39
C ARG A 89 -13.64 -8.15 -8.19
N HIS A 90 -13.07 -8.28 -7.00
CA HIS A 90 -13.60 -7.63 -5.80
C HIS A 90 -13.54 -6.10 -5.91
N LEU A 91 -12.44 -5.57 -6.46
CA LEU A 91 -12.28 -4.13 -6.69
C LEU A 91 -13.11 -3.62 -7.87
N GLY A 92 -13.61 -4.49 -8.75
CA GLY A 92 -14.20 -4.07 -10.02
C GLY A 92 -13.18 -3.45 -10.97
N ALA A 93 -11.92 -3.90 -10.91
CA ALA A 93 -10.86 -3.41 -11.79
C ALA A 93 -11.07 -3.93 -13.21
N THR A 94 -11.13 -3.01 -14.18
CA THR A 94 -11.35 -3.35 -15.60
C THR A 94 -10.09 -3.19 -16.45
N HIS A 95 -9.14 -2.36 -16.00
CA HIS A 95 -7.87 -2.14 -16.67
C HIS A 95 -6.74 -2.24 -15.66
N HIS A 96 -5.78 -3.12 -15.91
CA HIS A 96 -4.64 -3.32 -15.04
C HIS A 96 -3.40 -3.78 -15.81
N ARG A 97 -2.25 -3.55 -15.20
CA ARG A 97 -0.96 -4.13 -15.60
C ARG A 97 -0.52 -5.07 -14.50
N GLU A 98 0.09 -6.18 -14.88
CA GLU A 98 0.65 -7.18 -13.98
C GLU A 98 2.13 -7.35 -14.27
N HIS A 99 2.93 -7.56 -13.23
CA HIS A 99 4.33 -7.94 -13.38
C HIS A 99 4.83 -8.66 -12.14
N ASN A 100 5.90 -9.44 -12.30
CA ASN A 100 6.57 -10.07 -11.17
C ASN A 100 7.65 -9.13 -10.63
N ALA A 101 7.78 -9.08 -9.31
CA ALA A 101 8.81 -8.30 -8.61
C ALA A 101 9.38 -9.12 -7.43
N ILE A 102 10.56 -8.73 -6.96
CA ILE A 102 11.19 -9.33 -5.79
C ILE A 102 11.54 -8.22 -4.82
N GLY A 103 11.13 -8.34 -3.56
CA GLY A 103 11.44 -7.36 -2.51
C GLY A 103 11.53 -8.02 -1.15
N HIS A 104 12.58 -7.71 -0.39
CA HIS A 104 12.77 -8.19 0.99
C HIS A 104 12.62 -9.71 1.18
N GLY A 105 13.03 -10.50 0.18
CA GLY A 105 12.96 -11.97 0.22
C GLY A 105 11.56 -12.54 -0.08
N LEU A 106 10.65 -11.74 -0.62
CA LEU A 106 9.35 -12.16 -1.11
C LEU A 106 9.28 -11.98 -2.63
N ASP A 107 8.74 -12.99 -3.31
CA ASP A 107 8.38 -12.94 -4.73
C ASP A 107 6.94 -12.45 -4.85
N TYR A 108 6.77 -11.26 -5.43
CA TYR A 108 5.50 -10.59 -5.60
C TYR A 108 4.97 -10.79 -7.01
N LEU A 109 3.67 -11.06 -7.11
CA LEU A 109 2.87 -10.68 -8.26
C LEU A 109 2.26 -9.31 -7.97
N GLU A 110 2.68 -8.31 -8.72
CA GLU A 110 2.21 -6.94 -8.58
C GLU A 110 1.15 -6.62 -9.61
N SER A 111 0.20 -5.77 -9.23
CA SER A 111 -0.76 -5.20 -10.17
C SER A 111 -1.07 -3.75 -9.88
N THR A 112 -1.08 -2.95 -10.95
CA THR A 112 -1.48 -1.53 -10.90
C THR A 112 -2.63 -1.31 -11.88
N GLY A 113 -3.55 -0.43 -11.52
CA GLY A 113 -4.67 -0.13 -12.41
C GLY A 113 -5.66 0.86 -11.81
N THR A 114 -6.84 0.91 -12.41
CA THR A 114 -7.98 1.67 -11.88
C THR A 114 -9.14 0.75 -11.54
N CYS A 115 -9.93 1.16 -10.56
CA CYS A 115 -11.11 0.46 -10.09
C CYS A 115 -12.21 1.44 -9.69
N PHE A 116 -13.43 0.95 -9.50
CA PHE A 116 -14.57 1.77 -9.08
C PHE A 116 -15.10 1.29 -7.74
N VAL A 117 -14.99 2.13 -6.71
CA VAL A 117 -15.55 1.85 -5.39
C VAL A 117 -16.64 2.88 -5.12
N GLN A 118 -17.87 2.41 -4.91
CA GLN A 118 -19.05 3.26 -4.66
C GLN A 118 -19.23 4.35 -5.75
N GLY A 119 -18.97 4.00 -7.01
CA GLY A 119 -19.10 4.91 -8.16
C GLY A 119 -17.95 5.91 -8.33
N ARG A 120 -16.92 5.85 -7.48
CA ARG A 120 -15.72 6.71 -7.60
C ARG A 120 -14.59 5.91 -8.23
N GLU A 121 -13.95 6.50 -9.24
CA GLU A 121 -12.73 5.95 -9.82
C GLU A 121 -11.57 6.14 -8.82
N LEU A 122 -10.81 5.07 -8.62
CA LEU A 122 -9.64 5.02 -7.76
C LEU A 122 -8.50 4.36 -8.52
N ARG A 123 -7.29 4.82 -8.28
CA ARG A 123 -6.06 4.14 -8.70
C ARG A 123 -5.60 3.24 -7.58
N TYR A 124 -5.17 2.03 -7.92
CA TYR A 124 -4.64 1.07 -6.97
C TYR A 124 -3.29 0.53 -7.38
N GLU A 125 -2.57 0.03 -6.38
CA GLU A 125 -1.41 -0.82 -6.52
C GLU A 125 -1.50 -1.95 -5.49
N ALA A 126 -1.29 -3.18 -5.96
CA ALA A 126 -1.45 -4.40 -5.20
C ALA A 126 -0.21 -5.29 -5.34
N ARG A 127 0.16 -5.96 -4.24
CA ARG A 127 1.20 -6.96 -4.16
C ARG A 127 0.65 -8.22 -3.52
N LEU A 128 0.89 -9.35 -4.17
CA LEU A 128 0.52 -10.66 -3.68
C LEU A 128 1.76 -11.53 -3.62
N ALA A 129 2.00 -12.16 -2.48
CA ALA A 129 3.14 -13.05 -2.29
C ALA A 129 2.70 -14.32 -1.57
N GLN A 130 3.30 -15.45 -1.95
CA GLN A 130 3.16 -16.67 -1.18
C GLN A 130 4.22 -16.69 -0.08
N HIS A 131 3.81 -16.86 1.17
CA HIS A 131 4.71 -16.89 2.32
C HIS A 131 4.25 -17.98 3.29
N HIS A 132 5.15 -18.93 3.61
CA HIS A 132 4.85 -20.09 4.47
C HIS A 132 3.54 -20.84 4.13
N GLY A 133 3.27 -21.01 2.83
CA GLY A 133 2.07 -21.69 2.34
C GLY A 133 0.77 -20.89 2.46
N GLN A 134 0.85 -19.62 2.87
CA GLN A 134 -0.27 -18.68 2.90
C GLN A 134 -0.12 -17.66 1.77
N MET A 135 -1.24 -17.20 1.24
CA MET A 135 -1.29 -16.09 0.29
C MET A 135 -1.42 -14.76 1.03
N LEU A 136 -0.36 -13.97 1.02
CA LEU A 136 -0.34 -12.60 1.50
C LEU A 136 -0.91 -11.66 0.44
N VAL A 137 -1.65 -10.66 0.89
CA VAL A 137 -2.24 -9.62 0.06
C VAL A 137 -1.97 -8.28 0.72
N MET A 138 -1.35 -7.36 -0.01
CA MET A 138 -1.19 -5.98 0.39
C MET A 138 -1.58 -5.08 -0.78
N TYR A 139 -2.44 -4.11 -0.58
CA TYR A 139 -2.78 -3.17 -1.63
C TYR A 139 -3.17 -1.80 -1.07
N VAL A 140 -2.89 -0.78 -1.86
CA VAL A 140 -3.29 0.59 -1.61
C VAL A 140 -4.21 1.06 -2.71
N TYR A 141 -5.13 1.95 -2.39
CA TYR A 141 -5.82 2.73 -3.40
C TYR A 141 -6.16 4.13 -2.90
N ALA A 142 -6.23 5.06 -3.84
CA ALA A 142 -6.60 6.46 -3.62
C ALA A 142 -7.27 7.04 -4.87
N THR A 143 -7.77 8.28 -4.80
CA THR A 143 -8.16 8.98 -6.03
C THR A 143 -6.95 9.12 -6.96
N PRO A 144 -7.11 9.20 -8.28
CA PRO A 144 -5.97 9.33 -9.19
C PRO A 144 -5.06 10.53 -8.87
N GLU A 145 -5.67 11.66 -8.45
CA GLU A 145 -4.95 12.86 -8.02
C GLU A 145 -4.12 12.61 -6.76
N GLU A 146 -4.73 12.09 -5.69
CA GLU A 146 -4.04 11.81 -4.43
C GLU A 146 -2.96 10.74 -4.61
N PHE A 147 -3.23 9.72 -5.42
CA PHE A 147 -2.27 8.67 -5.71
C PHE A 147 -1.00 9.25 -6.35
N ASN A 148 -1.14 10.22 -7.26
CA ASN A 148 0.01 10.86 -7.89
C ASN A 148 0.75 11.79 -6.93
N MET A 149 0.02 12.56 -6.09
CA MET A 149 0.63 13.44 -5.09
C MET A 149 1.39 12.66 -4.00
N GLN A 150 0.85 11.51 -3.59
CA GLN A 150 1.39 10.68 -2.50
C GLN A 150 2.11 9.44 -3.00
N ALA A 151 2.46 9.36 -4.29
CA ALA A 151 3.12 8.18 -4.86
C ALA A 151 4.36 7.73 -4.05
N PRO A 152 5.24 8.63 -3.56
CA PRO A 152 6.38 8.22 -2.73
C PRO A 152 5.96 7.53 -1.43
N LEU A 153 4.95 8.06 -0.75
CA LEU A 153 4.41 7.45 0.47
C LEU A 153 3.80 6.10 0.16
N LEU A 154 2.91 6.02 -0.84
CA LEU A 154 2.21 4.78 -1.19
C LEU A 154 3.18 3.66 -1.58
N HIS A 155 4.20 3.96 -2.38
CA HIS A 155 5.25 2.99 -2.68
C HIS A 155 6.04 2.60 -1.43
N GLN A 156 6.41 3.56 -0.56
CA GLN A 156 7.10 3.25 0.70
C GLN A 156 6.28 2.32 1.60
N LEU A 157 4.96 2.48 1.67
CA LEU A 157 4.08 1.56 2.40
C LEU A 157 4.19 0.15 1.82
N LEU A 158 4.02 0.00 0.51
CA LEU A 158 4.10 -1.30 -0.15
C LEU A 158 5.50 -1.95 -0.06
N ASP A 159 6.55 -1.15 -0.19
CA ASP A 159 7.96 -1.59 -0.12
C ASP A 159 8.35 -2.01 1.29
N SER A 160 7.70 -1.47 2.33
CA SER A 160 8.03 -1.82 3.70
C SER A 160 7.67 -3.26 4.11
N LEU A 161 6.90 -3.99 3.29
CA LEU A 161 6.46 -5.34 3.60
C LEU A 161 7.63 -6.31 3.61
N THR A 162 7.93 -6.84 4.79
CA THR A 162 9.06 -7.74 5.00
C THR A 162 8.66 -8.91 5.90
N PRO A 163 9.17 -10.12 5.66
CA PRO A 163 9.00 -11.24 6.59
C PRO A 163 9.56 -10.93 7.97
N VAL A 164 8.89 -11.42 9.02
CA VAL A 164 9.46 -11.50 10.35
C VAL A 164 10.37 -12.71 10.37
N HIS A 165 11.68 -12.50 10.22
CA HIS A 165 12.62 -13.60 10.40
C HIS A 165 12.48 -14.16 11.82
N HIS A 166 12.16 -15.46 11.93
CA HIS A 166 12.46 -16.20 13.14
C HIS A 166 13.99 -16.29 13.27
N PRO A 167 14.59 -15.91 14.41
CA PRO A 167 15.98 -16.26 14.64
C PRO A 167 16.09 -17.77 14.56
N VAL A 168 16.91 -18.26 13.62
CA VAL A 168 17.33 -19.66 13.59
C VAL A 168 18.08 -19.87 14.90
N LEU A 169 17.45 -20.56 15.86
CA LEU A 169 18.17 -21.14 16.99
C LEU A 169 19.19 -22.09 16.36
N GLY A 170 20.45 -21.66 16.31
CA GLY A 170 21.56 -22.51 15.89
C GLY A 170 21.58 -23.80 16.73
N PRO A 171 22.12 -24.90 16.19
CA PRO A 171 22.20 -26.15 16.93
C PRO A 171 22.93 -25.90 18.25
N ARG A 172 22.28 -26.27 19.36
CA ARG A 172 22.97 -26.40 20.65
C ARG A 172 23.96 -27.56 20.48
N HIS A 173 25.22 -27.21 20.28
CA HIS A 173 26.34 -28.13 20.50
C HIS A 173 26.72 -28.12 21.97
#